data_AF-A0A925TPM4-F1
#
_entry.id   AF-A0A925TPM4-F1
#
_cell.length_a   1.000
_cell.length_b   1.000
_cell.length_c   1.000
_cell.angle_alpha   90.00
_cell.angle_beta   90.00
_cell.angle_gamma   90.00
#
_symmetry.space_group_name_H-M   'P 1'
#
loop_
_entity.id
_entity.type
_entity.pdbx_description
1 polymer ?
#
loop_
_entity_poly.entity_id
_entity_poly.type
_entity_poly.pdbx_seq_one_letter_code
_entity_poly.pdbx_strand_id
1 'polypeptide(L)'
;MKPVRKVKWTAAALLMTTLSFGAIGCADNAANPASTPVATLDAPTEQMSVNLLNTITKEVNLTESQQPAFKKLTDEVALKLREKKDQGRESRKAEWKNFAEEFKKPVLGDEVVKSAFTRKGTADAADAVFFQKKIAELHDLLTPAQRAAVAKKIEEKEQGLTKFSSEVKTTAVTKMMTKGLNLTPEQESGAEKLLVDFKTQMESKKGVLQAEVGKFTTEFRKEKMDESVLQKQVALYLSESESMKTMMATKVKAFHALLTPEQRADVAEKMGRGGFSHHRGGHKGAEMRTPDNLTK
;
A
#
# COMPACT_ATOMS: atom_id res chain seq x y z
N MET A 1 -22.16 5.98 -28.71
CA MET A 1 -21.06 6.56 -27.91
C MET A 1 -20.88 5.73 -26.65
N LYS A 2 -19.70 5.13 -26.42
CA LYS A 2 -19.44 4.32 -25.21
C LYS A 2 -18.89 5.23 -24.09
N PRO A 3 -19.31 5.07 -22.83
CA PRO A 3 -18.77 5.87 -21.74
C PRO A 3 -17.32 5.47 -21.45
N VAL A 4 -16.41 6.43 -21.56
CA VAL A 4 -15.01 6.30 -21.15
C VAL A 4 -14.99 6.10 -19.62
N ARG A 5 -14.64 4.90 -19.17
CA ARG A 5 -14.53 4.57 -17.74
C ARG A 5 -13.40 5.37 -17.10
N LYS A 6 -13.70 6.13 -16.05
CA LYS A 6 -12.73 6.88 -15.23
C LYS A 6 -11.91 5.89 -14.39
N VAL A 7 -10.66 5.68 -14.78
CA VAL A 7 -9.67 4.91 -14.01
C VAL A 7 -8.91 5.89 -13.10
N LYS A 8 -9.13 5.82 -11.79
CA LYS A 8 -8.52 6.69 -10.78
C LYS A 8 -7.42 5.94 -10.02
N TRP A 9 -6.13 6.15 -10.36
CA TRP A 9 -4.99 5.64 -9.57
C TRP A 9 -3.82 6.65 -9.57
N THR A 10 -2.97 6.61 -8.54
CA THR A 10 -2.33 7.77 -7.86
C THR A 10 -0.85 8.06 -8.16
N ALA A 11 -0.46 9.36 -8.08
CA ALA A 11 0.90 9.90 -8.21
C ALA A 11 1.59 10.21 -6.87
N ALA A 12 0.85 10.03 -5.77
CA ALA A 12 1.40 10.04 -4.44
C ALA A 12 1.97 8.66 -4.05
N ALA A 13 1.96 7.66 -4.95
CA ALA A 13 2.85 6.50 -4.92
C ALA A 13 4.32 6.92 -4.76
N LEU A 14 5.35 6.09 -4.78
CA LEU A 14 6.76 6.55 -4.59
C LEU A 14 7.07 7.28 -3.25
N LEU A 15 6.45 8.42 -2.93
CA LEU A 15 6.47 9.16 -1.65
C LEU A 15 5.40 8.68 -0.64
N MET A 16 4.30 8.06 -1.08
CA MET A 16 3.35 7.32 -0.23
C MET A 16 3.46 5.81 -0.41
N THR A 17 4.23 5.32 -1.37
CA THR A 17 4.74 3.94 -1.28
C THR A 17 5.61 3.77 -0.05
N THR A 18 6.25 4.87 0.32
CA THR A 18 6.86 5.09 1.59
C THR A 18 5.78 5.42 2.66
N LEU A 19 5.03 6.51 2.59
CA LEU A 19 4.11 6.90 3.69
C LEU A 19 2.78 6.10 3.90
N SER A 20 2.40 5.12 3.05
CA SER A 20 1.08 4.42 3.13
C SER A 20 1.05 3.12 3.93
N PHE A 21 2.12 2.75 4.63
CA PHE A 21 2.14 1.49 5.39
C PHE A 21 1.24 1.47 6.65
N GLY A 22 0.45 2.53 6.90
CA GLY A 22 -0.57 2.59 7.95
C GLY A 22 -2.03 2.38 7.49
N ALA A 23 -2.32 2.20 6.20
CA ALA A 23 -3.70 1.98 5.76
C ALA A 23 -4.04 0.49 5.78
N ILE A 24 -4.62 0.02 6.89
CA ILE A 24 -5.49 -1.17 6.87
C ILE A 24 -6.58 -0.89 5.82
N GLY A 25 -6.67 -1.79 4.84
CA GLY A 25 -7.57 -1.67 3.69
C GLY A 25 -9.02 -1.47 4.13
N CYS A 26 -9.59 -0.36 3.71
CA CYS A 26 -11.03 -0.12 3.73
C CYS A 26 -11.47 -0.05 2.27
N ALA A 27 -11.84 -1.21 1.72
CA ALA A 27 -12.52 -1.28 0.45
C ALA A 27 -14.02 -1.52 0.72
N ASP A 28 -14.80 -0.44 0.77
CA ASP A 28 -16.25 -0.51 0.62
C ASP A 28 -16.57 -0.55 -0.88
N ASN A 29 -17.20 -1.64 -1.31
CA ASN A 29 -17.93 -1.72 -2.58
C ASN A 29 -19.35 -2.21 -2.24
N ALA A 30 -20.16 -1.31 -1.68
CA ALA A 30 -21.60 -1.50 -1.69
C ALA A 30 -22.12 -1.09 -3.07
N ALA A 31 -22.79 -2.03 -3.75
CA ALA A 31 -23.51 -1.89 -5.03
C ALA A 31 -22.73 -2.16 -6.35
N ASN A 32 -22.23 -3.38 -6.57
CA ASN A 32 -22.38 -4.07 -7.87
C ASN A 32 -21.96 -5.56 -7.82
N PRO A 33 -22.84 -6.55 -8.10
CA PRO A 33 -22.46 -7.96 -8.23
C PRO A 33 -22.08 -8.27 -9.68
N ALA A 34 -20.96 -7.72 -10.16
CA ALA A 34 -20.34 -8.16 -11.41
C ALA A 34 -18.83 -8.20 -11.23
N SER A 35 -18.30 -9.42 -11.32
CA SER A 35 -16.94 -9.85 -10.97
C SER A 35 -15.84 -8.99 -11.61
N THR A 36 -15.09 -8.31 -10.76
CA THR A 36 -13.70 -7.92 -11.06
C THR A 36 -12.79 -8.57 -10.01
N PRO A 37 -11.61 -9.06 -10.41
CA PRO A 37 -10.67 -9.68 -9.47
C PRO A 37 -10.22 -8.64 -8.45
N VAL A 38 -10.52 -8.90 -7.17
CA VAL A 38 -10.10 -8.07 -6.05
C VAL A 38 -8.58 -8.12 -5.94
N ALA A 39 -7.93 -6.96 -6.04
CA ALA A 39 -6.50 -6.81 -5.88
C ALA A 39 -6.06 -7.28 -4.48
N THR A 40 -5.00 -8.07 -4.40
CA THR A 40 -4.40 -8.50 -3.14
C THR A 40 -3.84 -7.30 -2.37
N LEU A 41 -3.89 -7.34 -1.03
CA LEU A 41 -3.29 -6.35 -0.11
C LEU A 41 -1.78 -6.10 -0.36
N ASP A 42 -1.13 -6.96 -1.16
CA ASP A 42 0.28 -6.91 -1.48
C ASP A 42 0.62 -6.04 -2.71
N ALA A 43 -0.36 -5.76 -3.57
CA ALA A 43 -0.17 -5.10 -4.85
C ALA A 43 -0.28 -3.55 -4.88
N PRO A 44 -0.90 -2.82 -3.92
CA PRO A 44 -1.25 -1.43 -4.18
C PRO A 44 -0.03 -0.53 -4.36
N THR A 45 1.01 -0.67 -3.54
CA THR A 45 2.13 0.29 -3.47
C THR A 45 3.14 0.13 -4.62
N GLU A 46 3.60 -1.08 -4.92
CA GLU A 46 4.60 -1.29 -5.98
C GLU A 46 4.03 -0.98 -7.38
N GLN A 47 2.80 -1.45 -7.64
CA GLN A 47 2.08 -1.13 -8.87
C GLN A 47 1.81 0.38 -8.96
N MET A 48 1.61 1.05 -7.83
CA MET A 48 1.44 2.50 -7.76
C MET A 48 2.68 3.26 -8.26
N SER A 49 3.90 2.83 -7.91
CA SER A 49 5.14 3.49 -8.38
C SER A 49 5.34 3.33 -9.89
N VAL A 50 5.09 2.13 -10.43
CA VAL A 50 5.10 1.87 -11.88
C VAL A 50 3.97 2.61 -12.58
N ASN A 51 2.78 2.66 -11.99
CA ASN A 51 1.64 3.41 -12.52
C ASN A 51 1.92 4.90 -12.55
N LEU A 52 2.60 5.45 -11.55
CA LEU A 52 3.03 6.85 -11.53
C LEU A 52 3.98 7.14 -12.69
N LEU A 53 5.03 6.34 -12.85
CA LEU A 53 5.95 6.49 -13.98
C LEU A 53 5.20 6.40 -15.31
N ASN A 54 4.31 5.42 -15.46
CA ASN A 54 3.46 5.28 -16.64
C ASN A 54 2.49 6.46 -16.84
N THR A 55 1.97 7.05 -15.76
CA THR A 55 1.10 8.24 -15.81
C THR A 55 1.92 9.45 -16.24
N ILE A 56 3.15 9.61 -15.74
CA ILE A 56 4.07 10.66 -16.18
C ILE A 56 4.36 10.49 -17.67
N THR A 57 4.69 9.28 -18.13
CA THR A 57 4.93 9.02 -19.57
C THR A 57 3.74 9.39 -20.45
N LYS A 58 2.51 9.20 -19.95
CA LYS A 58 1.28 9.47 -20.71
C LYS A 58 0.83 10.92 -20.67
N GLU A 59 1.03 11.60 -19.54
CA GLU A 59 0.46 12.93 -19.29
C GLU A 59 1.48 14.07 -19.46
N VAL A 60 2.76 13.74 -19.40
CA VAL A 60 3.86 14.68 -19.58
C VAL A 60 4.41 14.40 -20.96
N ASN A 61 4.01 15.20 -21.96
CA ASN A 61 4.39 15.03 -23.36
C ASN A 61 5.93 14.89 -23.51
N LEU A 62 6.44 13.67 -23.48
CA LEU A 62 7.88 13.37 -23.59
C LEU A 62 8.32 13.53 -25.04
N THR A 63 9.47 14.17 -25.26
CA THR A 63 10.08 14.24 -26.59
C THR A 63 10.51 12.84 -27.05
N GLU A 64 10.66 12.65 -28.36
CA GLU A 64 11.17 11.39 -28.92
C GLU A 64 12.54 11.01 -28.33
N SER A 65 13.38 12.01 -28.04
CA SER A 65 14.68 11.81 -27.39
C SER A 65 14.60 11.41 -25.90
N GLN A 66 13.54 11.80 -25.18
CA GLN A 66 13.34 11.45 -23.77
C GLN A 66 12.75 10.05 -23.58
N GLN A 67 11.93 9.58 -24.52
CA GLN A 67 11.17 8.32 -24.39
C GLN A 67 12.06 7.09 -24.09
N PRO A 68 13.21 6.86 -24.76
CA PRO A 68 14.06 5.70 -24.47
C PRO A 68 14.63 5.73 -23.05
N ALA A 69 15.08 6.90 -22.58
CA ALA A 69 15.62 7.07 -21.24
C ALA A 69 14.54 6.85 -20.17
N PHE A 70 13.34 7.38 -20.40
CA PHE A 70 12.20 7.19 -19.51
C PHE A 70 11.77 5.71 -19.42
N LYS A 71 11.73 5.02 -20.56
CA LYS A 71 11.42 3.59 -20.63
C LYS A 71 12.43 2.79 -19.83
N LYS A 72 13.74 3.04 -20.01
CA LYS A 72 14.80 2.40 -19.24
C LYS A 72 14.61 2.59 -17.73
N LEU A 73 14.36 3.81 -17.27
CA LEU A 73 14.08 4.08 -15.85
C LEU A 73 12.88 3.30 -15.33
N THR A 74 11.80 3.25 -16.12
CA THR A 74 10.58 2.52 -15.76
C THR A 74 10.82 1.03 -15.66
N ASP A 75 11.58 0.45 -16.60
CA ASP A 75 11.94 -0.96 -16.61
C ASP A 75 12.84 -1.35 -15.42
N GLU A 76 13.82 -0.51 -15.07
CA GLU A 76 14.69 -0.72 -13.90
C GLU A 76 13.90 -0.65 -12.58
N VAL A 77 13.01 0.34 -12.44
CA VAL A 77 12.12 0.44 -11.27
C VAL A 77 11.19 -0.76 -11.20
N ALA A 78 10.60 -1.18 -12.32
CA ALA A 78 9.72 -2.34 -12.37
C ALA A 78 10.46 -3.64 -12.02
N LEU A 79 11.69 -3.82 -12.50
CA LEU A 79 12.52 -4.98 -12.18
C LEU A 79 12.82 -5.05 -10.68
N LYS A 80 13.31 -3.95 -10.09
CA LYS A 80 13.62 -3.88 -8.66
C LYS A 80 12.41 -4.19 -7.79
N LEU A 81 11.23 -3.71 -8.18
CA LEU A 81 9.98 -4.01 -7.49
C LEU A 81 9.57 -5.49 -7.61
N ARG A 82 9.79 -6.12 -8.77
CA ARG A 82 9.53 -7.57 -8.94
C ARG A 82 10.45 -8.42 -8.07
N GLU A 83 11.76 -8.14 -8.08
CA GLU A 83 12.74 -8.84 -7.24
C GLU A 83 12.36 -8.78 -5.76
N LYS A 84 11.99 -7.58 -5.30
CA LYS A 84 11.53 -7.35 -3.93
C LYS A 84 10.25 -8.11 -3.60
N LYS A 85 9.29 -8.12 -4.52
CA LYS A 85 8.04 -8.85 -4.37
C LYS A 85 8.26 -10.35 -4.22
N ASP A 86 9.15 -10.92 -5.04
CA ASP A 86 9.44 -12.35 -5.02
C ASP A 86 10.19 -12.74 -3.74
N GLN A 87 11.18 -11.95 -3.32
CA GLN A 87 11.87 -12.12 -2.03
C GLN A 87 10.92 -11.96 -0.83
N GLY A 88 10.01 -10.99 -0.92
CA GLY A 88 9.03 -10.67 0.12
C GLY A 88 7.91 -11.70 0.23
N ARG A 89 7.58 -12.44 -0.84
CA ARG A 89 6.48 -13.41 -0.83
C ARG A 89 6.82 -14.63 0.02
N GLU A 90 7.99 -15.23 -0.19
CA GLU A 90 8.38 -16.46 0.52
C GLU A 90 8.62 -16.19 2.01
N SER A 91 9.34 -15.09 2.32
CA SER A 91 9.55 -14.66 3.71
C SER A 91 8.23 -14.35 4.42
N ARG A 92 7.32 -13.61 3.78
CA ARG A 92 6.01 -13.27 4.36
C ARG A 92 5.15 -14.49 4.62
N LYS A 93 5.15 -15.49 3.73
CA LYS A 93 4.35 -16.71 3.95
C LYS A 93 4.80 -17.44 5.22
N ALA A 94 6.12 -17.54 5.43
CA ALA A 94 6.68 -18.15 6.64
C ALA A 94 6.40 -17.30 7.89
N GLU A 95 6.65 -15.99 7.83
CA GLU A 95 6.41 -15.05 8.93
C GLU A 95 4.94 -14.99 9.32
N TRP A 96 4.03 -14.97 8.35
CA TRP A 96 2.59 -14.93 8.60
C TRP A 96 2.07 -16.24 9.19
N LYS A 97 2.61 -17.39 8.75
CA LYS A 97 2.31 -18.67 9.37
C LYS A 97 2.78 -18.70 10.82
N ASN A 98 4.00 -18.23 11.10
CA ASN A 98 4.53 -18.14 12.46
C ASN A 98 3.69 -17.20 13.33
N PHE A 99 3.35 -16.02 12.81
CA PHE A 99 2.49 -15.05 13.48
C PHE A 99 1.12 -15.65 13.82
N ALA A 100 0.49 -16.38 12.89
CA ALA A 100 -0.79 -17.05 13.14
C ALA A 100 -0.68 -18.10 14.26
N GLU A 101 0.39 -18.90 14.33
CA GLU A 101 0.58 -19.85 15.42
C GLU A 101 0.80 -19.16 16.77
N GLU A 102 1.60 -18.09 16.79
CA GLU A 102 1.82 -17.27 17.99
C GLU A 102 0.54 -16.55 18.45
N PHE A 103 -0.33 -16.16 17.51
CA PHE A 103 -1.61 -15.50 17.81
C PHE A 103 -2.58 -16.40 18.58
N LYS A 104 -2.40 -17.73 18.54
CA LYS A 104 -3.22 -18.67 19.33
C LYS A 104 -2.83 -18.70 20.81
N LYS A 105 -1.66 -18.18 21.17
CA LYS A 105 -1.12 -18.31 22.53
C LYS A 105 -1.84 -17.39 23.52
N PRO A 106 -1.75 -17.67 24.85
CA PRO A 106 -2.29 -16.79 25.86
C PRO A 106 -1.69 -15.38 25.84
N VAL A 107 -0.40 -15.27 25.46
CA VAL A 107 0.36 -14.02 25.37
C VAL A 107 1.01 -13.95 24.00
N LEU A 108 0.81 -12.83 23.31
CA LEU A 108 1.42 -12.55 22.02
C LEU A 108 2.74 -11.79 22.21
N GLY A 109 3.85 -12.43 21.83
CA GLY A 109 5.21 -11.92 22.04
C GLY A 109 5.52 -10.70 21.16
N ASP A 110 6.16 -9.67 21.74
CA ASP A 110 6.46 -8.39 21.07
C ASP A 110 7.23 -8.56 19.77
N GLU A 111 8.29 -9.37 19.79
CA GLU A 111 9.15 -9.57 18.63
C GLU A 111 8.43 -10.28 17.48
N VAL A 112 7.48 -11.17 17.78
CA VAL A 112 6.66 -11.82 16.76
C VAL A 112 5.76 -10.79 16.08
N VAL A 113 5.08 -9.96 16.87
CA VAL A 113 4.19 -8.93 16.32
C VAL A 113 4.98 -7.93 15.49
N LYS A 114 6.10 -7.42 16.02
CA LYS A 114 6.99 -6.53 15.26
C LYS A 114 7.46 -7.20 13.97
N SER A 115 7.91 -8.45 14.01
CA SER A 115 8.36 -9.16 12.80
C SER A 115 7.25 -9.33 11.75
N ALA A 116 5.99 -9.53 12.18
CA ALA A 116 4.85 -9.64 11.26
C ALA A 116 4.56 -8.31 10.53
N PHE A 117 4.90 -7.17 11.13
CA PHE A 117 4.79 -5.84 10.53
C PHE A 117 6.10 -5.37 9.87
N THR A 118 7.23 -5.94 10.24
CA THR A 118 8.54 -5.74 9.62
C THR A 118 8.69 -6.70 8.45
N ARG A 119 8.13 -6.33 7.29
CA ARG A 119 8.29 -7.14 6.08
C ARG A 119 9.78 -7.29 5.75
N LYS A 120 10.30 -8.51 5.69
CA LYS A 120 11.53 -8.77 4.91
C LYS A 120 11.27 -8.37 3.46
N GLY A 121 12.08 -7.46 2.93
CA GLY A 121 11.80 -6.78 1.65
C GLY A 121 10.72 -5.69 1.73
N THR A 122 10.58 -4.96 2.85
CA THR A 122 10.09 -3.57 2.78
C THR A 122 11.22 -2.64 2.36
N ALA A 123 10.93 -1.36 2.09
CA ALA A 123 11.96 -0.38 1.75
C ALA A 123 12.98 -0.34 2.88
N ASP A 124 14.05 -1.10 2.73
CA ASP A 124 15.26 -0.94 3.50
C ASP A 124 15.94 0.35 3.03
N ALA A 125 16.95 0.78 3.77
CA ALA A 125 17.68 1.99 3.42
C ALA A 125 18.24 1.92 1.99
N ALA A 126 18.63 0.73 1.51
CA ALA A 126 19.18 0.54 0.17
C ALA A 126 18.13 0.77 -0.93
N ASP A 127 16.93 0.24 -0.75
CA ASP A 127 15.81 0.48 -1.66
C ASP A 127 15.41 1.96 -1.69
N ALA A 128 15.34 2.60 -0.52
CA ALA A 128 14.99 4.00 -0.45
C ALA A 128 16.03 4.88 -1.18
N VAL A 129 17.32 4.56 -1.04
CA VAL A 129 18.41 5.18 -1.81
C VAL A 129 18.29 4.89 -3.30
N PHE A 130 17.95 3.66 -3.71
CA PHE A 130 17.70 3.33 -5.12
C PHE A 130 16.59 4.19 -5.71
N PHE A 131 15.43 4.27 -5.06
CA PHE A 131 14.31 5.07 -5.55
C PHE A 131 14.61 6.56 -5.55
N GLN A 132 15.30 7.06 -4.52
CA GLN A 132 15.80 8.44 -4.50
C GLN A 132 16.64 8.75 -5.74
N LYS A 133 17.60 7.88 -6.07
CA LYS A 133 18.44 8.06 -7.25
C LYS A 133 17.61 8.07 -8.54
N LYS A 134 16.61 7.19 -8.66
CA LYS A 134 15.72 7.16 -9.83
C LYS A 134 14.83 8.39 -9.94
N ILE A 135 14.44 9.01 -8.84
CA ILE A 135 13.73 10.29 -8.83
C ILE A 135 14.66 11.42 -9.34
N ALA A 136 15.93 11.42 -8.94
CA ALA A 136 16.93 12.36 -9.46
C ALA A 136 17.16 12.21 -10.96
N GLU A 137 17.41 10.98 -11.42
CA GLU A 137 17.56 10.69 -12.85
C GLU A 137 16.31 11.08 -13.66
N LEU A 138 15.11 10.84 -13.11
CA LEU A 138 13.85 11.29 -13.72
C LEU A 138 13.77 12.81 -13.81
N HIS A 139 14.10 13.53 -12.74
CA HIS A 139 14.05 14.99 -12.70
C HIS A 139 14.96 15.63 -13.75
N ASP A 140 16.19 15.11 -13.87
CA ASP A 140 17.19 15.60 -14.83
C ASP A 140 16.75 15.42 -16.29
N LEU A 141 15.97 14.37 -16.59
CA LEU A 141 15.43 14.14 -17.93
C LEU A 141 14.30 15.10 -18.32
N LEU A 142 13.61 15.70 -17.37
CA LEU A 142 12.42 16.51 -17.62
C LEU A 142 12.76 17.99 -17.84
N THR A 143 12.05 18.64 -18.75
CA THR A 143 12.09 20.11 -18.90
C THR A 143 11.40 20.81 -17.73
N PRO A 144 11.61 22.12 -17.51
CA PRO A 144 10.93 22.86 -16.44
C PRO A 144 9.40 22.75 -16.48
N ALA A 145 8.81 22.84 -17.68
CA ALA A 145 7.36 22.70 -17.85
C ALA A 145 6.87 21.28 -17.51
N GLN A 146 7.65 20.27 -17.88
CA GLN A 146 7.35 18.87 -17.57
C GLN A 146 7.46 18.60 -16.06
N ARG A 147 8.50 19.12 -15.38
CA ARG A 147 8.65 19.03 -13.91
C ARG A 147 7.47 19.67 -13.18
N ALA A 148 7.03 20.85 -13.62
CA ALA A 148 5.86 21.52 -13.07
C ALA A 148 4.57 20.68 -13.24
N ALA A 149 4.41 20.02 -14.39
CA ALA A 149 3.28 19.11 -14.63
C ALA A 149 3.31 17.89 -13.69
N VAL A 150 4.48 17.26 -13.51
CA VAL A 150 4.65 16.15 -12.56
C VAL A 150 4.34 16.59 -11.13
N ALA A 151 4.91 17.71 -10.69
CA ALA A 151 4.69 18.26 -9.35
C ALA A 151 3.20 18.51 -9.07
N LYS A 152 2.48 19.14 -10.02
CA LYS A 152 1.03 19.35 -9.91
C LYS A 152 0.25 18.04 -9.79
N LYS A 153 0.65 17.00 -10.53
CA LYS A 153 0.01 15.69 -10.47
C LYS A 153 0.21 15.01 -9.12
N ILE A 154 1.38 15.17 -8.52
CA ILE A 154 1.63 14.68 -7.16
C ILE A 154 0.68 15.37 -6.17
N GLU A 155 0.55 16.70 -6.24
CA GLU A 155 -0.36 17.50 -5.38
C GLU A 155 -1.84 17.13 -5.57
N GLU A 156 -2.33 17.03 -6.81
CA GLU A 156 -3.71 16.64 -7.11
C GLU A 156 -4.08 15.28 -6.49
N LYS A 157 -3.10 14.37 -6.43
CA LYS A 157 -3.31 13.01 -5.91
C LYS A 157 -3.20 12.97 -4.39
N GLU A 158 -2.32 13.76 -3.78
CA GLU A 158 -2.27 13.95 -2.34
C GLU A 158 -3.61 14.51 -1.82
N GLN A 159 -4.17 15.52 -2.48
CA GLN A 159 -5.50 16.05 -2.18
C GLN A 159 -6.63 15.02 -2.35
N GLY A 160 -6.49 14.09 -3.30
CA GLY A 160 -7.44 12.98 -3.46
C GLY A 160 -7.40 11.98 -2.30
N LEU A 161 -6.20 11.69 -1.79
CA LEU A 161 -5.99 10.75 -0.68
C LEU A 161 -6.47 11.33 0.65
N THR A 162 -6.28 12.63 0.86
CA THR A 162 -6.69 13.31 2.09
C THR A 162 -8.21 13.39 2.24
N LYS A 163 -8.96 13.39 1.12
CA LYS A 163 -10.43 13.28 1.06
C LYS A 163 -10.94 11.86 1.31
N PHE A 164 -10.28 10.86 0.73
CA PHE A 164 -10.66 9.45 0.93
C PHE A 164 -10.48 9.02 2.39
N SER A 165 -9.42 9.49 3.06
CA SER A 165 -9.13 9.19 4.46
C SER A 165 -10.17 9.73 5.45
N SER A 166 -10.83 10.87 5.17
CA SER A 166 -11.87 11.41 6.06
C SER A 166 -13.20 10.66 5.98
N GLU A 167 -13.44 9.93 4.89
CA GLU A 167 -14.71 9.22 4.63
C GLU A 167 -14.69 7.75 5.06
N VAL A 168 -13.53 7.21 5.46
CA VAL A 168 -13.45 5.86 6.03
C VAL A 168 -14.20 5.85 7.36
N LYS A 169 -15.40 5.26 7.33
CA LYS A 169 -16.22 5.01 8.52
C LYS A 169 -15.54 3.90 9.32
N THR A 170 -14.98 4.24 10.48
CA THR A 170 -14.39 3.30 11.45
C THR A 170 -15.28 2.07 11.65
N THR A 171 -16.59 2.26 11.68
CA THR A 171 -17.61 1.20 11.77
C THR A 171 -17.50 0.10 10.69
N ALA A 172 -17.13 0.43 9.44
CA ALA A 172 -16.99 -0.57 8.37
C ALA A 172 -15.72 -1.42 8.55
N VAL A 173 -14.64 -0.80 9.03
CA VAL A 173 -13.35 -1.45 9.33
C VAL A 173 -13.48 -2.38 10.52
N THR A 174 -14.10 -1.90 11.60
CA THR A 174 -14.44 -2.72 12.77
C THR A 174 -15.23 -3.94 12.32
N LYS A 175 -16.33 -3.73 11.58
CA LYS A 175 -17.18 -4.81 11.10
C LYS A 175 -16.45 -5.80 10.21
N MET A 176 -15.42 -5.40 9.47
CA MET A 176 -14.61 -6.32 8.66
C MET A 176 -13.67 -7.15 9.52
N MET A 177 -12.95 -6.52 10.47
CA MET A 177 -11.99 -7.20 11.34
C MET A 177 -12.66 -8.10 12.39
N THR A 178 -13.85 -7.72 12.86
CA THR A 178 -14.61 -8.46 13.88
C THR A 178 -15.63 -9.42 13.26
N LYS A 179 -15.77 -9.43 11.93
CA LYS A 179 -16.77 -10.25 11.23
C LYS A 179 -16.60 -11.73 11.56
N GLY A 180 -17.64 -12.31 12.15
CA GLY A 180 -17.68 -13.73 12.46
C GLY A 180 -16.75 -14.16 13.59
N LEU A 181 -16.34 -13.23 14.48
CA LEU A 181 -15.65 -13.56 15.74
C LEU A 181 -16.62 -13.67 16.93
N ASN A 182 -17.92 -13.41 16.73
CA ASN A 182 -18.96 -13.41 17.76
C ASN A 182 -18.49 -12.69 19.04
N LEU A 183 -18.05 -11.44 18.89
CA LEU A 183 -17.54 -10.64 19.99
C LEU A 183 -18.67 -10.30 20.98
N THR A 184 -18.36 -10.23 22.28
CA THR A 184 -19.29 -9.67 23.27
C THR A 184 -19.40 -8.15 23.10
N PRO A 185 -20.48 -7.51 23.61
CA PRO A 185 -20.60 -6.05 23.56
C PRO A 185 -19.38 -5.30 24.14
N GLU A 186 -18.77 -5.83 25.20
CA GLU A 186 -17.57 -5.28 25.81
C GLU A 186 -16.34 -5.40 24.89
N GLN A 187 -16.19 -6.54 24.22
CA GLN A 187 -15.11 -6.76 23.24
C GLN A 187 -15.28 -5.87 22.00
N GLU A 188 -16.52 -5.71 21.51
CA GLU A 188 -16.83 -4.80 20.40
C GLU A 188 -16.48 -3.35 20.76
N SER A 189 -16.90 -2.89 21.94
CA SER A 189 -16.56 -1.55 22.45
C SER A 189 -15.04 -1.38 22.60
N GLY A 190 -14.34 -2.40 23.10
CA GLY A 190 -12.88 -2.40 23.20
C GLY A 190 -12.19 -2.28 21.83
N ALA A 191 -12.64 -3.07 20.85
CA ALA A 191 -12.11 -3.03 19.48
C ALA A 191 -12.39 -1.67 18.80
N GLU A 192 -13.57 -1.10 19.00
CA GLU A 192 -13.91 0.22 18.48
C GLU A 192 -13.00 1.32 19.07
N LYS A 193 -12.76 1.30 20.39
CA LYS A 193 -11.82 2.24 21.04
C LYS A 193 -10.41 2.14 20.45
N LEU A 194 -9.92 0.93 20.20
CA LEU A 194 -8.60 0.73 19.58
C LEU A 194 -8.53 1.32 18.16
N LEU A 195 -9.60 1.19 17.38
CA LEU A 195 -9.69 1.72 16.02
C LEU A 195 -9.83 3.24 15.99
N VAL A 196 -10.60 3.81 16.92
CA VAL A 196 -10.70 5.27 17.08
C VAL A 196 -9.34 5.85 17.45
N ASP A 197 -8.66 5.28 18.45
CA ASP A 197 -7.32 5.74 18.85
C ASP A 197 -6.30 5.59 17.70
N PHE A 198 -6.32 4.46 16.98
CA PHE A 198 -5.52 4.29 15.77
C PHE A 198 -5.80 5.39 14.72
N LYS A 199 -7.07 5.67 14.45
CA LYS A 199 -7.48 6.74 13.52
C LYS A 199 -6.98 8.11 13.98
N THR A 200 -7.14 8.46 15.25
CA THR A 200 -6.65 9.74 15.80
C THR A 200 -5.14 9.88 15.63
N GLN A 201 -4.38 8.82 15.89
CA GLN A 201 -2.93 8.83 15.70
C GLN A 201 -2.56 8.97 14.21
N MET A 202 -3.27 8.31 13.29
CA MET A 202 -3.10 8.48 11.84
C MET A 202 -3.40 9.91 11.40
N GLU A 203 -4.48 10.50 11.89
CA GLU A 203 -4.88 11.88 11.57
C GLU A 203 -3.86 12.90 12.07
N SER A 204 -3.25 12.68 13.25
CA SER A 204 -2.18 13.54 13.77
C SER A 204 -0.93 13.56 12.87
N LYS A 205 -0.64 12.44 12.18
CA LYS A 205 0.48 12.34 11.25
C LYS A 205 0.18 12.94 9.88
N LYS A 206 -1.10 13.08 9.51
CA LYS A 206 -1.53 13.58 8.19
C LYS A 206 -0.85 14.91 7.84
N GLY A 207 -0.89 15.90 8.73
CA GLY A 207 -0.31 17.23 8.48
C GLY A 207 1.18 17.19 8.16
N VAL A 208 1.93 16.31 8.82
CA VAL A 208 3.36 16.08 8.54
C VAL A 208 3.53 15.56 7.11
N LEU A 209 2.76 14.54 6.71
CA LEU A 209 2.86 13.96 5.36
C LEU A 209 2.53 14.98 4.27
N GLN A 210 1.49 15.80 4.48
CA GLN A 210 1.11 16.86 3.53
C GLN A 210 2.21 17.92 3.39
N ALA A 211 2.79 18.35 4.52
CA ALA A 211 3.89 19.31 4.51
C ALA A 211 5.10 18.77 3.76
N GLU A 212 5.42 17.48 3.91
CA GLU A 212 6.55 16.85 3.21
C GLU A 212 6.30 16.66 1.72
N VAL A 213 5.08 16.31 1.32
CA VAL A 213 4.70 16.30 -0.11
C VAL A 213 4.84 17.69 -0.70
N GLY A 214 4.39 18.75 0.00
CA GLY A 214 4.57 20.13 -0.46
C GLY A 214 6.03 20.57 -0.58
N LYS A 215 6.90 20.12 0.34
CA LYS A 215 8.35 20.33 0.24
C LYS A 215 8.93 19.61 -0.97
N PHE A 216 8.57 18.35 -1.18
CA PHE A 216 9.02 17.57 -2.34
C PHE A 216 8.59 18.20 -3.66
N THR A 217 7.32 18.60 -3.81
CA THR A 217 6.83 19.15 -5.08
C THR A 217 7.44 20.52 -5.36
N THR A 218 7.71 21.31 -4.32
CA THR A 218 8.51 22.54 -4.42
C THR A 218 9.93 22.25 -4.90
N GLU A 219 10.59 21.26 -4.30
CA GLU A 219 11.94 20.85 -4.67
C GLU A 219 12.01 20.32 -6.11
N PHE A 220 11.05 19.49 -6.50
CA PHE A 220 10.97 18.87 -7.82
C PHE A 220 10.78 19.89 -8.95
N ARG A 221 10.24 21.08 -8.65
CA ARG A 221 10.10 22.17 -9.64
C ARG A 221 11.40 22.90 -9.94
N LYS A 222 12.42 22.78 -9.09
CA LYS A 222 13.68 23.51 -9.27
C LYS A 222 14.43 23.04 -10.52
N GLU A 223 15.36 23.88 -10.98
CA GLU A 223 16.28 23.54 -12.07
C GLU A 223 17.20 22.38 -11.70
N LYS A 224 17.68 22.36 -10.46
CA LYS A 224 18.45 21.27 -9.90
C LYS A 224 17.82 20.87 -8.57
N MET A 225 17.61 19.57 -8.41
CA MET A 225 17.09 19.02 -7.17
C MET A 225 18.21 18.91 -6.14
N ASP A 226 17.95 19.39 -4.92
CA ASP A 226 18.84 19.20 -3.79
C ASP A 226 18.69 17.77 -3.25
N GLU A 227 19.70 16.93 -3.52
CA GLU A 227 19.72 15.55 -3.03
C GLU A 227 19.63 15.45 -1.52
N SER A 228 20.11 16.46 -0.77
CA SER A 228 20.01 16.46 0.70
C SER A 228 18.56 16.59 1.19
N VAL A 229 17.69 17.24 0.41
CA VAL A 229 16.24 17.30 0.69
C VAL A 229 15.62 15.92 0.50
N LEU A 230 15.99 15.21 -0.55
CA LEU A 230 15.51 13.83 -0.78
C LEU A 230 16.00 12.87 0.31
N GLN A 231 17.27 12.97 0.73
CA GLN A 231 17.80 12.14 1.83
C GLN A 231 17.03 12.36 3.13
N LYS A 232 16.72 13.63 3.46
CA LYS A 232 15.92 13.97 4.64
C LYS A 232 14.51 13.39 4.56
N GLN A 233 13.89 13.44 3.38
CA GLN A 233 12.56 12.85 3.16
C GLN A 233 12.57 11.33 3.27
N VAL A 234 13.61 10.67 2.75
CA VAL A 234 13.82 9.23 2.91
C VAL A 234 14.00 8.87 4.39
N ALA A 235 14.84 9.59 5.12
CA ALA A 235 15.08 9.34 6.55
C ALA A 235 13.80 9.52 7.38
N LEU A 236 13.07 10.62 7.14
CA LEU A 236 11.78 10.87 7.80
C LEU A 236 10.78 9.76 7.48
N TYR A 237 10.70 9.34 6.23
CA TYR A 237 9.86 8.20 5.87
C TYR A 237 10.22 6.95 6.67
N LEU A 238 11.49 6.54 6.69
CA LEU A 238 11.91 5.31 7.36
C LEU A 238 11.54 5.38 8.86
N SER A 239 11.74 6.55 9.47
CA SER A 239 11.31 6.82 10.85
C SER A 239 9.80 6.71 11.04
N GLU A 240 9.00 7.34 10.18
CA GLU A 240 7.53 7.30 10.26
C GLU A 240 6.96 5.90 9.99
N SER A 241 7.58 5.15 9.08
CA SER A 241 7.26 3.74 8.82
C SER A 241 7.49 2.89 10.06
N GLU A 242 8.61 3.08 10.75
CA GLU A 242 8.92 2.33 11.97
C GLU A 242 7.99 2.72 13.14
N SER A 243 7.69 4.01 13.26
CA SER A 243 6.66 4.51 14.19
C SER A 243 5.30 3.85 13.92
N MET A 244 4.91 3.73 12.65
CA MET A 244 3.66 3.08 12.24
C MET A 244 3.62 1.60 12.60
N LYS A 245 4.71 0.87 12.33
CA LYS A 245 4.82 -0.56 12.69
C LYS A 245 4.70 -0.75 14.20
N THR A 246 5.37 0.09 14.98
CA THR A 246 5.31 0.04 16.46
C THR A 246 3.89 0.30 16.97
N MET A 247 3.22 1.31 16.41
CA MET A 247 1.82 1.62 16.71
C MET A 247 0.92 0.43 16.37
N MET A 248 1.02 -0.12 15.16
CA MET A 248 0.23 -1.26 14.71
C MET A 248 0.45 -2.49 15.59
N ALA A 249 1.71 -2.79 15.93
CA ALA A 249 2.04 -3.88 16.83
C ALA A 249 1.36 -3.73 18.20
N THR A 250 1.37 -2.51 18.74
CA THR A 250 0.68 -2.20 20.00
C THR A 250 -0.83 -2.44 19.88
N LYS A 251 -1.46 -2.00 18.78
CA LYS A 251 -2.91 -2.20 18.56
C LYS A 251 -3.28 -3.66 18.39
N VAL A 252 -2.48 -4.43 17.67
CA VAL A 252 -2.70 -5.86 17.45
C VAL A 252 -2.57 -6.64 18.75
N LYS A 253 -1.59 -6.31 19.60
CA LYS A 253 -1.48 -6.91 20.94
C LYS A 253 -2.69 -6.58 21.82
N ALA A 254 -3.13 -5.32 21.81
CA ALA A 254 -4.31 -4.91 22.57
C ALA A 254 -5.58 -5.62 22.08
N PHE A 255 -5.76 -5.75 20.76
CA PHE A 255 -6.87 -6.50 20.18
C PHE A 255 -6.81 -7.99 20.55
N HIS A 256 -5.63 -8.62 20.44
CA HIS A 256 -5.41 -10.00 20.85
C HIS A 256 -5.82 -10.24 22.33
N ALA A 257 -5.48 -9.30 23.22
CA ALA A 257 -5.81 -9.39 24.64
C ALA A 257 -7.33 -9.33 24.91
N LEU A 258 -8.13 -8.71 24.04
CA LEU A 258 -9.59 -8.68 24.15
C LEU A 258 -10.23 -10.04 23.83
N LEU A 259 -9.56 -10.87 23.03
CA LEU A 259 -10.15 -12.11 22.49
C LEU A 259 -10.03 -13.28 23.47
N THR A 260 -11.03 -14.17 23.46
CA THR A 260 -10.95 -15.49 24.11
C THR A 260 -9.98 -16.42 23.35
N PRO A 261 -9.52 -17.53 23.96
CA PRO A 261 -8.68 -18.52 23.28
C PRO A 261 -9.30 -19.04 21.96
N GLU A 262 -10.62 -19.29 21.94
CA GLU A 262 -11.34 -19.79 20.77
C GLU A 262 -11.39 -18.73 19.66
N GLN A 263 -11.63 -17.47 20.01
CA GLN A 263 -11.63 -16.36 19.06
C GLN A 263 -10.24 -16.12 18.48
N ARG A 264 -9.18 -16.25 19.29
CA ARG A 264 -7.78 -16.19 18.80
C ARG A 264 -7.48 -17.30 17.82
N ALA A 265 -7.94 -18.52 18.09
CA ALA A 265 -7.78 -19.66 17.18
C ALA A 265 -8.49 -19.41 15.83
N ASP A 266 -9.71 -18.88 15.85
CA ASP A 266 -10.46 -18.53 14.63
C ASP A 266 -9.77 -17.41 13.83
N VAL A 267 -9.27 -16.37 14.50
CA VAL A 267 -8.46 -15.32 13.85
C VAL A 267 -7.20 -15.91 13.22
N ALA A 268 -6.47 -16.75 13.94
CA ALA A 268 -5.27 -17.42 13.43
C ALA A 268 -5.56 -18.31 12.21
N GLU A 269 -6.67 -19.05 12.23
CA GLU A 269 -7.09 -19.87 11.10
C GLU A 269 -7.42 -19.01 9.87
N LYS A 270 -8.17 -17.92 10.05
CA LYS A 270 -8.46 -16.94 9.00
C LYS A 270 -7.18 -16.31 8.43
N MET A 271 -6.18 -16.02 9.27
CA MET A 271 -4.86 -15.56 8.84
C MET A 271 -4.15 -16.61 7.97
N GLY A 272 -4.18 -17.89 8.37
CA GLY A 272 -3.54 -19.00 7.66
C GLY A 272 -4.13 -19.31 6.28
N ARG A 273 -5.42 -19.02 6.06
CA ARG A 273 -6.12 -19.20 4.77
C ARG A 273 -5.82 -18.08 3.75
N GLY A 274 -4.90 -17.17 4.06
CA GLY A 274 -4.50 -16.03 3.22
C GLY A 274 -5.16 -14.70 3.62
N GLY A 275 -5.61 -14.60 4.87
CA GLY A 275 -6.19 -13.37 5.45
C GLY A 275 -7.68 -13.18 5.15
N PHE A 276 -8.25 -12.10 5.68
CA PHE A 276 -9.67 -11.74 5.58
C PHE A 276 -10.15 -11.43 4.14
N SER A 277 -9.28 -11.50 3.14
CA SER A 277 -9.53 -11.11 1.75
C SER A 277 -9.86 -12.25 0.78
N HIS A 278 -10.12 -13.48 1.25
CA HIS A 278 -10.39 -14.60 0.35
C HIS A 278 -11.86 -15.06 0.36
N HIS A 279 -12.68 -14.29 -0.36
CA HIS A 279 -13.65 -14.90 -1.28
C HIS A 279 -13.08 -14.78 -2.70
N ARG A 280 -12.04 -15.57 -2.98
CA ARG A 280 -11.79 -15.99 -4.36
C ARG A 280 -12.94 -16.93 -4.70
N GLY A 281 -14.02 -16.39 -5.25
CA GLY A 281 -15.09 -17.20 -5.83
C GLY A 281 -14.44 -18.18 -6.80
N GLY A 282 -14.47 -19.46 -6.43
CA GLY A 282 -13.95 -20.52 -7.27
C GLY A 282 -14.82 -20.63 -8.51
N HIS A 283 -14.41 -19.99 -9.60
CA HIS A 283 -14.72 -20.52 -10.92
C HIS A 283 -13.88 -21.79 -11.09
N LYS A 284 -14.41 -22.90 -10.57
CA LYS A 284 -14.08 -24.22 -11.09
C LYS A 284 -14.63 -24.29 -12.52
N GLY A 285 -13.77 -24.66 -13.47
CA GLY A 285 -14.16 -25.22 -14.76
C GLY A 285 -14.86 -24.28 -15.75
N ALA A 286 -14.08 -23.54 -16.52
CA ALA A 286 -14.40 -23.39 -17.94
C ALA A 286 -13.32 -24.18 -18.68
N GLU A 287 -13.67 -25.40 -19.08
CA GLU A 287 -12.88 -26.19 -20.03
C GLU A 287 -12.55 -25.31 -21.23
N MET A 288 -11.27 -25.15 -21.53
CA MET A 288 -10.86 -24.71 -22.86
C MET A 288 -11.34 -25.78 -23.85
N ARG A 289 -12.50 -25.56 -24.47
CA ARG A 289 -12.76 -26.14 -25.78
C ARG A 289 -11.70 -25.58 -26.73
N THR A 290 -10.73 -26.42 -27.09
CA THR A 290 -9.95 -26.23 -28.31
C THR A 290 -10.93 -26.17 -29.47
N PRO A 291 -10.93 -25.11 -30.30
CA PRO A 291 -11.70 -25.15 -31.53
C PRO A 291 -11.09 -26.18 -32.47
N ASP A 292 -11.85 -27.25 -32.69
CA ASP A 292 -11.61 -28.19 -33.78
C ASP A 292 -11.67 -27.45 -35.12
N ASN A 293 -10.65 -27.70 -35.94
CA ASN A 293 -10.68 -27.81 -37.40
C ASN A 293 -11.58 -26.83 -38.18
N LEU A 294 -10.93 -25.87 -38.85
CA LEU A 294 -11.37 -25.40 -40.16
C LEU A 294 -10.24 -25.57 -41.17
N THR A 295 -10.13 -26.79 -41.69
CA THR A 295 -9.63 -27.05 -43.05
C THR A 295 -10.83 -27.29 -43.95
N LYS A 296 -11.17 -26.27 -44.75
CA LYS A 296 -11.52 -26.32 -46.18
C LYS A 296 -12.18 -24.99 -46.58
#